data_AF-A0A814TWY4-F1
#
_entry.id   AF-A0A814TWY4-F1
#
_cell.length_a   1.000
_cell.length_b   1.000
_cell.length_c   1.000
_cell.angle_alpha   90.00
_cell.angle_beta   90.00
_cell.angle_gamma   90.00
#
_symmetry.space_group_name_H-M   'P 1'
#
loop_
_entity.id
_entity.type
_entity.pdbx_description
1 polymer ?
#
loop_
_entity_poly.entity_id
_entity_poly.type
_entity_poly.pdbx_seq_one_letter_code
_entity_poly.pdbx_strand_id
1 'polypeptide(L)'
;MEEARPRSNVYETIGQSIFLNRAAVKMANIDSVFGRMFTDPKTLNNQRSLVHPDEPFYFADICAGPDGFAFGFTFKGKSDFALQKFLAGTPETFDPYYDVKDLDGDGDIFKSENIDALQNYLNKCTMHNGVHTVIADRRFSVEEQENIQEILSKQLYLCQFLTALSILRPG
;
A
#
# COMPACT_ATOMS: atom_id res chain seq x y z
N MET A 1 -5.70 -28.25 -9.09
CA MET A 1 -5.67 -26.86 -9.60
C MET A 1 -4.28 -26.25 -9.49
N GLU A 2 -3.57 -26.45 -8.36
CA GLU A 2 -2.29 -25.82 -8.07
C GLU A 2 -1.15 -26.13 -9.05
N GLU A 3 -1.10 -27.32 -9.65
CA GLU A 3 -0.06 -27.67 -10.65
C GLU A 3 -0.39 -27.17 -12.06
N ALA A 4 -1.67 -27.04 -12.41
CA ALA A 4 -2.09 -26.60 -13.73
C ALA A 4 -1.91 -25.09 -13.90
N ARG A 5 -2.20 -24.31 -12.84
CA ARG A 5 -2.10 -22.84 -12.82
C ARG A 5 -0.72 -22.30 -13.26
N PRO A 6 0.43 -22.75 -12.70
CA PRO A 6 1.73 -22.25 -13.12
C PRO A 6 2.10 -22.69 -14.55
N ARG A 7 1.55 -23.81 -15.02
CA ARG A 7 1.81 -24.33 -16.37
C ARG A 7 0.99 -23.61 -17.46
N SER A 8 -0.18 -23.09 -17.10
CA SER A 8 -1.06 -22.37 -18.04
C SER A 8 -0.84 -20.86 -18.06
N ASN A 9 -0.25 -20.30 -17.01
CA ASN A 9 0.05 -18.87 -16.94
C ASN A 9 1.32 -18.52 -17.72
N VAL A 10 1.18 -17.86 -18.88
CA VAL A 10 2.31 -17.43 -19.72
C VAL A 10 3.27 -16.45 -19.02
N TYR A 11 2.81 -15.78 -17.95
CA TYR A 11 3.59 -14.84 -17.15
C TYR A 11 4.24 -15.48 -15.92
N GLU A 12 4.07 -16.79 -15.71
CA GLU A 12 4.52 -17.46 -14.49
C GLU A 12 6.03 -17.36 -14.27
N THR A 13 6.80 -17.38 -15.36
CA THR A 13 8.28 -17.32 -15.34
C THR A 13 8.82 -15.99 -14.83
N ILE A 14 8.01 -14.91 -14.80
CA ILE A 14 8.40 -13.64 -14.19
C ILE A 14 8.64 -13.84 -12.68
N GLY A 15 7.83 -14.69 -12.04
CA GLY A 15 7.94 -14.99 -10.62
C GLY A 15 7.95 -13.74 -9.75
N GLN A 16 8.88 -13.68 -8.80
CA GLN A 16 9.15 -12.50 -7.96
C GLN A 16 10.30 -11.65 -8.50
N SER A 17 10.92 -12.03 -9.63
CA SER A 17 12.12 -11.38 -10.18
C SER A 17 13.19 -11.18 -9.09
N ILE A 18 13.63 -9.93 -8.89
CA ILE A 18 14.60 -9.52 -7.86
C ILE A 18 13.95 -9.15 -6.51
N PHE A 19 12.62 -9.21 -6.39
CA PHE A 19 11.88 -8.76 -5.21
C PHE A 19 11.56 -9.88 -4.23
N LEU A 20 11.11 -9.50 -3.03
CA LEU A 20 10.70 -10.42 -1.96
C LEU A 20 9.49 -11.27 -2.34
N ASN A 21 8.57 -10.69 -3.12
CA ASN A 21 7.34 -11.36 -3.53
C ASN A 21 6.90 -10.93 -4.95
N ARG A 22 5.82 -11.54 -5.44
CA ARG A 22 5.23 -11.18 -6.75
C ARG A 22 4.45 -9.87 -6.73
N ALA A 23 4.01 -9.38 -5.57
CA ALA A 23 3.26 -8.13 -5.46
C ALA A 23 4.13 -6.91 -5.81
N ALA A 24 5.39 -6.90 -5.37
CA ALA A 24 6.37 -5.89 -5.77
C ALA A 24 6.59 -5.85 -7.30
N VAL A 25 6.57 -7.01 -7.97
CA VAL A 25 6.61 -7.07 -9.44
C VAL A 25 5.37 -6.44 -10.08
N LYS A 26 4.18 -6.60 -9.46
CA LYS A 26 2.96 -5.92 -9.96
C LYS A 26 3.15 -4.41 -9.92
N MET A 27 3.68 -3.87 -8.81
CA MET A 27 3.92 -2.43 -8.69
C MET A 27 4.95 -1.94 -9.71
N ALA A 28 6.06 -2.65 -9.90
CA ALA A 28 7.05 -2.31 -10.93
C ALA A 28 6.45 -2.32 -12.35
N ASN A 29 5.60 -3.31 -12.65
CA ASN A 29 4.90 -3.40 -13.93
C ASN A 29 3.89 -2.25 -14.12
N ILE A 30 3.03 -2.00 -13.12
CA ILE A 30 2.01 -0.95 -13.15
C ILE A 30 2.70 0.41 -13.30
N ASP A 31 3.70 0.73 -12.47
CA ASP A 31 4.42 1.99 -12.55
C ASP A 31 5.09 2.20 -13.92
N SER A 32 5.69 1.14 -14.48
CA SER A 32 6.24 1.20 -15.85
C SER A 32 5.17 1.43 -16.92
N VAL A 33 4.01 0.76 -16.83
CA VAL A 33 2.90 0.88 -17.79
C VAL A 33 2.30 2.28 -17.76
N PHE A 34 2.20 2.88 -16.57
CA PHE A 34 1.64 4.22 -16.38
C PHE A 34 2.71 5.33 -16.37
N GLY A 35 3.84 5.12 -17.06
CA GLY A 35 4.81 6.18 -17.30
C GLY A 35 5.46 6.75 -16.05
N ARG A 36 5.67 5.90 -15.03
CA ARG A 36 6.23 6.24 -13.71
C ARG A 36 5.33 7.14 -12.86
N MET A 37 4.01 7.08 -13.04
CA MET A 37 3.10 7.96 -12.28
C MET A 37 3.19 7.82 -10.75
N PHE A 38 3.68 6.70 -10.23
CA PHE A 38 3.83 6.48 -8.79
C PHE A 38 5.22 6.91 -8.31
N THR A 39 6.29 6.59 -9.05
CA THR A 39 7.67 6.92 -8.65
C THR A 39 8.16 8.31 -9.11
N ASP A 40 7.50 8.92 -10.09
CA ASP A 40 7.73 10.27 -10.62
C ASP A 40 6.37 10.97 -10.86
N PRO A 41 5.58 11.24 -9.80
CA PRO A 41 4.26 11.83 -9.93
C PRO A 41 4.35 13.26 -10.48
N LYS A 42 3.42 13.63 -11.38
CA LYS A 42 3.38 14.95 -12.03
C LYS A 42 2.02 15.61 -11.86
N THR A 43 2.02 16.93 -11.95
CA THR A 43 0.78 17.72 -11.96
C THR A 43 -0.07 17.45 -13.22
N LEU A 44 -1.36 17.82 -13.18
CA LEU A 44 -2.42 17.64 -14.20
C LEU A 44 -2.05 17.80 -15.70
N ASN A 45 -0.91 18.39 -16.06
CA ASN A 45 -0.43 18.54 -17.45
C ASN A 45 0.95 17.89 -17.72
N ASN A 46 1.45 17.03 -16.83
CA ASN A 46 2.81 16.47 -16.87
C ASN A 46 3.94 17.52 -16.94
N GLN A 47 3.66 18.76 -16.55
CA GLN A 47 4.59 19.88 -16.73
C GLN A 47 5.64 19.96 -15.63
N ARG A 48 5.31 19.52 -14.41
CA ARG A 48 6.18 19.62 -13.23
C ARG A 48 6.03 18.40 -12.34
N SER A 49 7.13 18.05 -11.66
CA SER A 49 7.11 17.09 -10.56
C SER A 49 6.14 17.56 -9.49
N LEU A 50 5.32 16.65 -8.97
CA LEU A 50 4.49 16.88 -7.79
C LEU A 50 5.33 16.84 -6.50
N VAL A 51 6.50 16.21 -6.55
CA VAL A 51 7.48 16.21 -5.46
C VAL A 51 8.34 17.47 -5.59
N HIS A 52 8.28 18.35 -4.60
CA HIS A 52 9.15 19.52 -4.54
C HIS A 52 10.62 19.13 -4.28
N PRO A 53 11.61 19.89 -4.79
CA PRO A 53 13.03 19.61 -4.57
C PRO A 53 13.45 19.59 -3.09
N ASP A 54 12.72 20.33 -2.25
CA ASP A 54 12.98 20.49 -0.82
C ASP A 54 12.10 19.59 0.06
N GLU A 55 11.35 18.66 -0.53
CA GLU A 55 10.55 17.67 0.21
C GLU A 55 10.90 16.23 -0.23
N PRO A 56 10.81 15.25 0.68
CA PRO A 56 10.93 13.85 0.29
C PRO A 56 9.65 13.37 -0.40
N PHE A 57 9.79 12.32 -1.21
CA PHE A 57 8.64 11.61 -1.77
C PHE A 57 7.93 10.81 -0.67
N TYR A 58 6.79 11.30 -0.21
CA TYR A 58 5.90 10.59 0.69
C TYR A 58 4.92 9.69 -0.05
N PHE A 59 4.77 8.45 0.38
CA PHE A 59 3.72 7.55 -0.04
C PHE A 59 3.26 6.69 1.16
N ALA A 60 2.05 6.14 1.08
CA ALA A 60 1.50 5.25 2.10
C ALA A 60 1.09 3.92 1.49
N ASP A 61 1.34 2.83 2.23
CA ASP A 61 0.89 1.50 1.87
C ASP A 61 -0.12 1.02 2.92
N ILE A 62 -1.40 1.02 2.54
CA ILE A 62 -2.51 0.66 3.41
C ILE A 62 -3.00 -0.74 3.11
N CYS A 63 -3.30 -1.46 4.18
CA CYS A 63 -3.50 -2.90 4.15
C CYS A 63 -2.31 -3.63 3.50
N ALA A 64 -1.07 -3.19 3.70
CA ALA A 64 0.08 -3.65 2.90
C ALA A 64 0.48 -5.14 3.07
N GLY A 65 0.12 -5.77 4.19
CA GLY A 65 0.68 -7.09 4.52
C GLY A 65 2.19 -7.01 4.84
N PRO A 66 2.95 -8.12 4.71
CA PRO A 66 4.34 -8.18 5.17
C PRO A 66 5.33 -7.33 4.38
N ASP A 67 4.94 -6.81 3.23
CA ASP A 67 5.84 -6.20 2.25
C ASP A 67 5.65 -4.69 2.10
N GLY A 68 5.01 -4.02 3.07
CA GLY A 68 4.63 -2.62 2.86
C GLY A 68 5.77 -1.63 2.87
N PHE A 69 5.55 -0.47 2.27
CA PHE A 69 6.62 0.52 2.05
C PHE A 69 6.24 1.88 2.68
N ALA A 70 7.23 2.69 3.08
CA ALA A 70 7.10 3.97 3.82
C ALA A 70 6.13 3.97 5.03
N PHE A 71 4.99 4.66 4.93
CA PHE A 71 3.99 4.69 6.00
C PHE A 71 3.06 3.49 5.86
N GLY A 72 3.31 2.48 6.67
CA GLY A 72 2.59 1.22 6.62
C GLY A 72 1.41 1.19 7.58
N PHE A 73 0.20 0.94 7.08
CA PHE A 73 -0.98 0.69 7.90
C PHE A 73 -1.56 -0.70 7.58
N THR A 74 -1.53 -1.65 8.50
CA THR A 74 -2.01 -3.02 8.21
C THR A 74 -2.49 -3.74 9.47
N PHE A 75 -3.43 -4.68 9.30
CA PHE A 75 -3.85 -5.57 10.39
C PHE A 75 -2.65 -6.30 11.01
N LYS A 76 -2.51 -6.20 12.34
CA LYS A 76 -1.51 -6.95 13.11
C LYS A 76 -1.76 -8.45 13.09
N GLY A 77 -0.67 -9.21 13.24
CA GLY A 77 -0.71 -10.65 13.46
C GLY A 77 0.02 -11.45 12.38
N LYS A 78 -0.60 -12.51 11.85
CA LYS A 78 0.08 -13.47 10.96
C LYS A 78 0.53 -12.91 9.61
N SER A 79 0.03 -11.73 9.23
CA SER A 79 0.37 -11.06 7.96
C SER A 79 0.76 -9.60 8.23
N ASP A 80 1.50 -9.41 9.32
CA ASP A 80 2.09 -8.13 9.71
C ASP A 80 3.38 -7.85 8.93
N PHE A 81 3.90 -6.62 9.01
CA PHE A 81 5.12 -6.19 8.32
C PHE A 81 6.32 -7.09 8.63
N ALA A 82 7.06 -7.48 7.59
CA ALA A 82 8.28 -8.27 7.69
C ALA A 82 9.51 -7.44 7.28
N LEU A 83 9.76 -6.35 8.02
CA LEU A 83 10.80 -5.34 7.73
C LEU A 83 12.20 -5.92 7.52
N GLN A 84 12.53 -6.99 8.26
CA GLN A 84 13.79 -7.72 8.15
C GLN A 84 14.01 -8.39 6.79
N LYS A 85 12.99 -8.47 5.93
CA LYS A 85 13.05 -9.08 4.62
C LYS A 85 13.18 -8.07 3.48
N PHE A 86 13.23 -6.76 3.77
CA PHE A 86 13.28 -5.75 2.74
C PHE A 86 14.64 -5.75 2.05
N LEU A 87 14.61 -5.77 0.72
CA LEU A 87 15.82 -5.76 -0.12
C LEU A 87 16.53 -4.41 -0.10
N ALA A 88 15.77 -3.32 0.04
CA ALA A 88 16.25 -1.96 0.11
C ALA A 88 15.25 -1.11 0.92
N GLY A 89 15.78 -0.28 1.82
CA GLY A 89 15.01 0.52 2.76
C GLY A 89 15.62 0.36 4.15
N THR A 90 16.14 1.45 4.72
CA THR A 90 16.56 1.43 6.12
C THR A 90 15.31 1.61 7.00
N PRO A 91 15.30 1.14 8.26
CA PRO A 91 14.17 1.36 9.16
C PRO A 91 13.74 2.83 9.26
N GLU A 92 14.65 3.78 9.05
CA GLU A 92 14.38 5.22 9.07
C GLU A 92 13.55 5.70 7.87
N THR A 93 13.42 4.89 6.81
CA THR A 93 12.59 5.19 5.63
C THR A 93 11.22 4.53 5.68
N PHE A 94 10.93 3.77 6.74
CA PHE A 94 9.68 3.05 6.92
C PHE A 94 9.14 3.24 8.35
N ASP A 95 7.95 3.82 8.47
CA ASP A 95 7.29 4.04 9.76
C ASP A 95 5.95 3.26 9.82
N PRO A 96 5.91 2.08 10.47
CA PRO A 96 4.68 1.33 10.65
C PRO A 96 3.77 2.04 11.66
N TYR A 97 2.55 2.35 11.23
CA TYR A 97 1.53 2.94 12.08
C TYR A 97 0.28 2.07 12.09
N TYR A 98 -0.15 1.61 13.27
CA TYR A 98 -1.28 0.69 13.37
C TYR A 98 -2.59 1.36 13.76
N ASP A 99 -2.63 2.23 14.78
CA ASP A 99 -3.83 3.04 15.10
C ASP A 99 -3.57 4.08 16.22
N VAL A 100 -4.63 4.55 16.90
CA VAL A 100 -4.60 5.44 18.07
C VAL A 100 -3.70 4.96 19.22
N LYS A 101 -3.41 3.66 19.30
CA LYS A 101 -2.48 3.03 20.26
C LYS A 101 -1.10 2.82 19.67
N ASP A 102 -0.82 3.40 18.51
CA ASP A 102 0.49 3.36 17.85
C ASP A 102 0.96 1.90 17.65
N LEU A 103 2.16 1.55 18.14
CA LEU A 103 2.71 0.20 18.07
C LEU A 103 1.95 -0.84 18.90
N ASP A 104 0.91 -0.50 19.65
CA ASP A 104 0.00 -1.44 20.33
C ASP A 104 -1.36 -1.58 19.63
N GLY A 105 -1.54 -0.89 18.50
CA GLY A 105 -2.76 -0.92 17.70
C GLY A 105 -3.04 -2.23 16.98
N ASP A 106 -4.27 -2.42 16.49
CA ASP A 106 -4.65 -3.60 15.69
C ASP A 106 -4.55 -3.39 14.18
N GLY A 107 -4.43 -2.15 13.70
CA GLY A 107 -4.32 -1.88 12.27
C GLY A 107 -5.62 -2.06 11.50
N ASP A 108 -6.75 -2.07 12.21
CA ASP A 108 -8.04 -2.35 11.60
C ASP A 108 -8.57 -1.13 10.82
N ILE A 109 -8.54 -1.24 9.49
CA ILE A 109 -9.03 -0.19 8.59
C ILE A 109 -10.57 -0.01 8.64
N PHE A 110 -11.29 -0.95 9.25
CA PHE A 110 -12.74 -0.85 9.41
C PHE A 110 -13.17 0.13 10.51
N LYS A 111 -12.23 0.54 11.37
CA LYS A 111 -12.49 1.48 12.47
C LYS A 111 -12.19 2.90 12.03
N SER A 112 -13.20 3.76 12.05
CA SER A 112 -13.07 5.18 11.70
C SER A 112 -11.99 5.87 12.53
N GLU A 113 -11.89 5.53 13.81
CA GLU A 113 -10.91 6.12 14.73
C GLU A 113 -9.48 5.83 14.29
N ASN A 114 -9.24 4.65 13.69
CA ASN A 114 -7.92 4.26 13.18
C ASN A 114 -7.57 5.05 11.91
N ILE A 115 -8.55 5.30 11.03
CA ILE A 115 -8.38 6.13 9.83
C ILE A 115 -8.07 7.58 10.23
N ASP A 116 -8.82 8.14 11.18
CA ASP A 116 -8.60 9.49 11.68
C ASP A 116 -7.23 9.62 12.35
N ALA A 117 -6.81 8.60 13.08
CA ALA A 117 -5.50 8.56 13.72
C ALA A 117 -4.36 8.55 12.68
N LEU A 118 -4.47 7.71 11.65
CA LEU A 118 -3.52 7.65 10.54
C LEU A 118 -3.45 9.00 9.81
N GLN A 119 -4.59 9.61 9.52
CA GLN A 119 -4.65 10.93 8.88
C GLN A 119 -3.95 12.00 9.74
N ASN A 120 -4.23 12.04 11.03
CA ASN A 120 -3.61 12.99 11.95
C ASN A 120 -2.10 12.79 12.07
N TYR A 121 -1.66 11.53 12.08
CA TYR A 121 -0.24 11.19 12.09
C TYR A 121 0.44 11.64 10.79
N LEU A 122 -0.10 11.29 9.62
CA LEU A 122 0.46 11.70 8.32
C LEU A 122 0.46 13.21 8.12
N ASN A 123 -0.57 13.91 8.58
CA ASN A 123 -0.61 15.37 8.53
C ASN A 123 0.56 16.00 9.30
N LYS A 124 0.97 15.43 10.43
CA LYS A 124 2.15 15.91 11.18
C LYS A 124 3.45 15.63 10.42
N CYS A 125 3.57 14.45 9.81
CA CYS A 125 4.77 14.03 9.09
C CYS A 125 4.96 14.74 7.73
N THR A 126 3.86 15.17 7.10
CA THR A 126 3.83 15.73 5.74
C THR A 126 3.49 17.22 5.69
N MET A 127 3.59 17.93 6.82
CA MET A 127 3.26 19.36 6.92
C MET A 127 1.84 19.69 6.42
N HIS A 128 0.87 18.83 6.73
CA HIS A 128 -0.54 18.93 6.31
C HIS A 128 -0.80 18.86 4.80
N ASN A 129 0.18 18.43 4.00
CA ASN A 129 -0.01 18.27 2.57
C ASN A 129 -0.57 16.89 2.21
N GLY A 130 -0.33 15.86 3.01
CA GLY A 130 -0.64 14.48 2.67
C GLY A 130 0.42 13.81 1.80
N VAL A 131 0.18 12.56 1.44
CA VAL A 131 1.12 11.73 0.67
C VAL A 131 0.88 11.84 -0.84
N HIS A 132 1.93 11.67 -1.64
CA HIS A 132 1.86 11.72 -3.11
C HIS A 132 1.16 10.50 -3.71
N THR A 133 1.21 9.37 -3.02
CA THR A 133 0.70 8.10 -3.52
C THR A 133 0.19 7.26 -2.36
N VAL A 134 -0.92 6.58 -2.58
CA VAL A 134 -1.45 5.55 -1.68
C VAL A 134 -1.56 4.25 -2.47
N ILE A 135 -1.04 3.17 -1.90
CA ILE A 135 -1.12 1.82 -2.44
C ILE A 135 -1.98 0.97 -1.49
N ALA A 136 -2.80 0.08 -2.04
CA ALA A 136 -3.56 -0.89 -1.27
C ALA A 136 -3.72 -2.21 -2.06
N ASP A 137 -3.12 -3.32 -1.60
CA ASP A 137 -3.13 -4.62 -2.34
C ASP A 137 -3.58 -5.84 -1.49
N ARG A 138 -4.10 -5.66 -0.26
CA ARG A 138 -4.55 -6.82 0.53
C ARG A 138 -5.97 -7.21 0.26
N ARG A 139 -6.14 -8.53 0.31
CA ARG A 139 -7.40 -9.27 0.34
C ARG A 139 -7.29 -10.31 1.46
N PHE A 140 -8.44 -10.73 1.98
CA PHE A 140 -8.51 -11.88 2.90
C PHE A 140 -8.92 -13.13 2.12
N SER A 141 -8.65 -14.30 2.69
CA SER A 141 -9.06 -15.57 2.09
C SER A 141 -10.58 -15.68 2.07
N VAL A 142 -11.12 -16.15 0.95
CA VAL A 142 -12.54 -16.43 0.72
C VAL A 142 -12.73 -17.85 0.19
N GLU A 143 -11.87 -18.76 0.66
CA GLU A 143 -11.87 -20.17 0.28
C GLU A 143 -13.29 -20.75 0.36
N GLU A 144 -13.71 -21.47 -0.68
CA GLU A 144 -15.04 -22.04 -0.87
C GLU A 144 -16.17 -21.02 -1.14
N GLN A 145 -15.86 -19.73 -1.15
CA GLN A 145 -16.80 -18.62 -1.35
C GLN A 145 -16.31 -17.61 -2.39
N GLU A 146 -15.49 -18.06 -3.36
CA GLU A 146 -14.85 -17.21 -4.35
C GLU A 146 -15.87 -16.41 -5.18
N ASN A 147 -17.04 -17.01 -5.44
CA ASN A 147 -18.14 -16.39 -6.20
C ASN A 147 -18.73 -15.14 -5.53
N ILE A 148 -18.56 -14.98 -4.22
CA ILE A 148 -19.08 -13.84 -3.45
C ILE A 148 -17.96 -12.98 -2.85
N GLN A 149 -16.72 -13.14 -3.32
CA GLN A 149 -15.55 -12.42 -2.81
C GLN A 149 -15.76 -10.90 -2.78
N GLU A 150 -16.36 -10.34 -3.84
CA GLU A 150 -16.65 -8.91 -3.95
C GLU A 150 -17.60 -8.44 -2.84
N ILE A 151 -18.68 -9.18 -2.59
CA ILE A 151 -19.67 -8.86 -1.58
C ILE A 151 -19.05 -8.92 -0.18
N LEU A 152 -18.21 -9.93 0.07
CA LEU A 152 -17.49 -10.06 1.33
C LEU A 152 -16.48 -8.91 1.53
N SER A 153 -15.83 -8.47 0.44
CA SER A 153 -14.77 -7.45 0.48
C SER A 153 -15.27 -6.01 0.35
N LYS A 154 -16.58 -5.79 0.16
CA LYS A 154 -17.16 -4.46 -0.12
C LYS A 154 -16.78 -3.38 0.92
N GLN A 155 -16.75 -3.75 2.20
CA GLN A 155 -16.38 -2.83 3.27
C GLN A 155 -14.88 -2.50 3.21
N LEU A 156 -14.05 -3.45 2.82
CA LEU A 156 -12.60 -3.24 2.68
C LEU A 156 -12.31 -2.25 1.57
N TYR A 157 -12.98 -2.39 0.42
CA TYR A 157 -12.84 -1.43 -0.70
C TYR A 157 -13.29 -0.03 -0.31
N LEU A 158 -14.43 0.09 0.39
CA LEU A 158 -14.92 1.37 0.88
C LEU A 158 -13.91 2.03 1.84
N CYS A 159 -13.39 1.27 2.81
CA CYS A 159 -12.39 1.76 3.75
C CYS A 159 -11.09 2.15 3.05
N GLN A 160 -10.59 1.35 2.11
CA GLN A 160 -9.39 1.71 1.33
C GLN A 160 -9.57 3.01 0.54
N PHE A 161 -10.72 3.20 -0.10
CA PHE A 161 -11.03 4.45 -0.81
C PHE A 161 -11.17 5.62 0.15
N LEU A 162 -11.88 5.45 1.27
CA LEU A 162 -12.03 6.47 2.29
C LEU A 162 -10.67 6.90 2.84
N THR A 163 -9.84 5.94 3.24
CA THR A 163 -8.49 6.22 3.76
C THR A 163 -7.64 6.93 2.72
N ALA A 164 -7.65 6.49 1.45
CA ALA A 164 -6.93 7.16 0.39
C ALA A 164 -7.36 8.63 0.23
N LEU A 165 -8.68 8.90 0.20
CA LEU A 165 -9.21 10.26 0.12
C LEU A 165 -8.84 11.12 1.34
N SER A 166 -8.66 10.52 2.51
CA SER A 166 -8.29 11.23 3.74
C SER A 166 -6.81 11.64 3.79
N ILE A 167 -5.92 10.90 3.11
CA ILE A 167 -4.46 11.05 3.30
C ILE A 167 -3.70 11.47 2.03
N LEU A 168 -4.32 11.36 0.85
CA LEU A 168 -3.75 11.83 -0.40
C LEU A 168 -3.66 13.35 -0.43
N ARG A 169 -2.54 13.86 -0.95
CA ARG A 169 -2.41 15.27 -1.31
C ARG A 169 -3.22 15.60 -2.57
N PRO A 170 -3.63 16.86 -2.75
CA PRO A 170 -4.10 17.34 -4.04
C PRO A 170 -3.02 17.18 -5.13
N GLY A 171 -3.40 16.74 -6.32
CA GLY A 171 -2.51 16.49 -7.47
C GLY A 171 -3.04 17.05 -8.78
#